data_AF-A7T3B1-F1
#
_entry.id   AF-A7T3B1-F1
#
_cell.length_a   1.000
_cell.length_b   1.000
_cell.length_c   1.000
_cell.angle_alpha   90.00
_cell.angle_beta   90.00
_cell.angle_gamma   90.00
#
_symmetry.space_group_name_H-M   'P 1'
#
loop_
_entity.id
_entity.type
_entity.pdbx_description
1 polymer ?
#
loop_
_entity_poly.entity_id
_entity_poly.type
_entity_poly.pdbx_seq_one_letter_code
_entity_poly.pdbx_strand_id
1 'polypeptide(L)'
;MSENDARVRLNYPLLIFLLRICTSFGSSLFPGTSCQCEEFAIDGKPFVAVWNSPTGGCTKNFSVEINLKDNGILENENQTWDGKYVTVFYNAQLGHYPYFTDIEGTGSYNGGMPQMYLVFDPIPIQMNRGSVYHI
;
A
#
# COMPACT_ATOMS: atom_id res chain seq x y z
N MET A 1 29.36 -28.54 -54.05
CA MET A 1 29.91 -27.33 -53.41
C MET A 1 29.13 -26.15 -54.01
N SER A 2 28.06 -25.68 -53.36
CA SER A 2 27.98 -24.38 -52.65
C SER A 2 28.60 -23.24 -53.48
N GLU A 3 27.90 -22.17 -53.86
CA GLU A 3 27.18 -21.25 -52.98
C GLU A 3 26.23 -20.34 -53.77
N ASN A 4 25.19 -19.84 -53.10
CA ASN A 4 24.00 -19.21 -53.67
C ASN A 4 24.20 -17.72 -54.03
N ASP A 5 23.94 -17.32 -55.28
CA ASP A 5 23.59 -15.93 -55.63
C ASP A 5 22.10 -15.88 -56.02
N ALA A 6 21.25 -15.97 -55.02
CA ALA A 6 19.83 -15.68 -55.17
C ALA A 6 19.62 -14.20 -54.85
N ARG A 7 19.69 -13.35 -55.88
CA ARG A 7 19.19 -11.97 -55.80
C ARG A 7 17.70 -12.01 -55.49
N VAL A 8 17.36 -11.90 -54.21
CA VAL A 8 15.98 -11.72 -53.74
C VAL A 8 15.48 -10.40 -54.30
N ARG A 9 14.71 -10.48 -55.39
CA ARG A 9 14.00 -9.32 -55.94
C ARG A 9 12.96 -8.90 -54.91
N LEU A 10 13.25 -7.84 -54.16
CA LEU A 10 12.32 -7.19 -53.25
C LEU A 10 11.08 -6.75 -54.05
N ASN A 11 9.99 -7.50 -53.91
CA ASN A 11 8.74 -7.21 -54.57
C ASN A 11 8.03 -6.09 -53.78
N TYR A 12 8.23 -4.85 -54.23
CA TYR A 12 7.72 -3.60 -53.65
C TYR A 12 6.24 -3.62 -53.20
N PRO A 13 5.27 -4.24 -53.91
CA PRO A 13 3.88 -4.34 -53.42
C PRO A 13 3.73 -5.17 -52.14
N LEU A 14 4.48 -6.26 -51.98
CA LEU A 14 4.48 -7.07 -50.76
C LEU A 14 5.08 -6.30 -49.57
N LEU A 15 6.10 -5.47 -49.82
CA LEU A 15 6.73 -4.63 -48.82
C LEU A 15 5.75 -3.54 -48.30
N ILE A 16 4.96 -2.95 -49.20
CA ILE A 16 3.94 -1.96 -48.84
C ILE A 16 2.79 -2.60 -48.04
N PHE A 17 2.36 -3.82 -48.40
CA PHE A 17 1.35 -4.57 -47.64
C PHE A 17 1.82 -4.89 -46.20
N LEU A 18 3.09 -5.29 -46.03
CA LEU A 18 3.67 -5.56 -44.71
C LEU A 18 3.78 -4.29 -43.85
N LEU A 19 4.16 -3.15 -44.44
CA LEU A 19 4.19 -1.85 -43.75
C LEU A 19 2.79 -1.38 -43.34
N ARG A 20 1.76 -1.64 -44.14
CA ARG A 20 0.36 -1.30 -43.83
C ARG A 20 -0.18 -2.12 -42.65
N ILE A 21 0.16 -3.41 -42.56
CA ILE A 21 -0.22 -4.29 -41.43
C ILE A 21 0.35 -3.77 -40.10
N CYS A 22 1.56 -3.21 -40.12
CA CYS A 22 2.19 -2.62 -38.93
C CYS A 22 1.48 -1.33 -38.47
N THR A 23 0.86 -0.57 -39.39
CA THR A 23 0.12 0.67 -39.04
C THR A 23 -1.34 0.46 -38.62
N SER A 24 -1.95 -0.70 -38.92
CA SER A 24 -3.32 -1.02 -38.49
C SER A 24 -3.40 -1.79 -37.18
N PHE A 25 -2.28 -2.37 -36.70
CA PHE A 25 -2.15 -2.79 -35.31
C PHE A 25 -1.74 -1.56 -34.51
N GLY A 26 -2.77 -0.88 -33.98
CA GLY A 26 -2.62 0.31 -33.16
C GLY A 26 -1.52 0.16 -32.12
N SER A 27 -0.79 1.25 -31.95
CA SER A 27 0.26 1.43 -30.96
C SER A 27 -0.28 1.20 -29.54
N SER A 28 -0.24 -0.04 -29.05
CA SER A 28 -0.41 -0.34 -27.63
C SER A 28 0.63 -1.33 -27.10
N LEU A 29 1.82 -1.34 -27.71
CA LEU A 29 2.95 -2.21 -27.33
C LEU A 29 4.01 -1.52 -26.47
N PHE A 30 3.66 -0.39 -25.85
CA PHE A 30 4.34 0.05 -24.65
C PHE A 30 3.31 -0.07 -23.52
N PRO A 31 3.40 -1.08 -22.64
CA PRO A 31 2.90 -0.91 -21.28
C PRO A 31 3.83 0.12 -20.64
N GLY A 32 3.69 1.39 -21.03
CA GLY A 32 4.16 2.48 -20.22
C GLY A 32 3.48 2.25 -18.89
N THR A 33 4.28 1.90 -17.89
CA THR A 33 3.81 1.79 -16.51
C THR A 33 3.43 3.20 -16.10
N SER A 34 2.22 3.60 -16.49
CA SER A 34 1.54 4.75 -15.94
C SER A 34 1.44 4.46 -14.46
N CYS A 35 2.05 5.32 -13.64
CA CYS A 35 1.76 5.33 -12.22
C CYS A 35 0.27 5.69 -12.08
N GLN A 36 -0.58 4.67 -11.96
CA GLN A 36 -1.95 4.85 -11.52
C GLN A 36 -1.86 5.24 -10.04
N CYS A 37 -2.18 6.48 -9.72
CA CYS A 37 -2.47 6.84 -8.35
C CYS A 37 -3.68 6.02 -7.93
N GLU A 38 -3.58 5.32 -6.81
CA GLU A 38 -4.73 4.63 -6.25
C GLU A 38 -5.75 5.69 -5.82
N GLU A 39 -6.92 5.69 -6.47
CA GLU A 39 -8.01 6.60 -6.13
C GLU A 39 -8.52 6.22 -4.74
N PHE A 40 -8.18 7.06 -3.76
CA PHE A 40 -8.55 6.80 -2.39
C PHE A 40 -9.98 7.31 -2.17
N ALA A 41 -10.82 6.52 -1.51
CA ALA A 41 -12.24 6.81 -1.28
C ALA A 41 -12.57 8.10 -0.48
N ILE A 42 -11.57 8.93 -0.18
CA ILE A 42 -11.64 10.27 0.42
C ILE A 42 -11.69 11.40 -0.60
N ASP A 43 -11.30 11.17 -1.86
CA ASP A 43 -11.17 12.26 -2.83
C ASP A 43 -12.51 12.95 -3.10
N GLY A 44 -12.50 14.28 -3.04
CA GLY A 44 -13.68 15.12 -3.29
C GLY A 44 -14.73 15.14 -2.16
N LYS A 45 -14.49 14.49 -1.01
CA LYS A 45 -15.42 14.51 0.12
C LYS A 45 -15.01 15.56 1.17
N PRO A 46 -15.91 16.48 1.57
CA PRO A 46 -15.59 17.48 2.60
C PRO A 46 -15.48 16.88 4.01
N PHE A 47 -16.06 15.69 4.22
CA PHE A 47 -16.02 14.95 5.47
C PHE A 47 -16.02 13.44 5.17
N VAL A 48 -15.22 12.68 5.92
CA VAL A 48 -15.18 11.23 5.86
C VAL A 48 -15.17 10.64 7.26
N ALA A 49 -16.04 9.66 7.49
CA ALA A 49 -16.04 8.84 8.68
C ALA A 49 -15.31 7.52 8.40
N VAL A 50 -14.41 7.12 9.31
CA VAL A 50 -13.66 5.87 9.24
C VAL A 50 -13.91 5.06 10.52
N TRP A 51 -14.11 3.77 10.38
CA TRP A 51 -14.47 2.88 11.47
C TRP A 51 -13.25 2.29 12.17
N ASN A 52 -13.04 2.69 13.43
CA ASN A 52 -11.97 2.19 14.29
C ASN A 52 -12.56 1.51 15.54
N SER A 53 -13.33 0.44 15.33
CA SER A 53 -13.89 -0.38 16.41
C SER A 53 -13.57 -1.85 16.14
N PRO A 54 -13.25 -2.66 17.17
CA PRO A 54 -12.80 -4.04 16.99
C PRO A 54 -13.97 -4.99 16.70
N THR A 55 -14.61 -4.82 15.54
CA THR A 55 -15.85 -5.53 15.18
C THR A 55 -15.64 -6.75 14.29
N GLY A 56 -14.42 -7.02 13.81
CA GLY A 56 -14.14 -8.20 12.96
C GLY A 56 -14.50 -9.55 13.57
N GLY A 57 -14.62 -9.65 14.91
CA GLY A 57 -15.08 -10.86 15.60
C GLY A 57 -16.61 -10.96 15.80
N CYS A 58 -17.37 -9.89 15.56
CA CYS A 58 -18.78 -9.80 15.94
C CYS A 58 -19.66 -10.83 15.22
N THR A 59 -19.50 -10.97 13.92
CA THR A 59 -20.26 -11.93 13.11
C THR A 59 -20.00 -13.37 13.56
N LYS A 60 -18.73 -13.71 13.84
CA LYS A 60 -18.34 -15.07 14.23
C LYS A 60 -18.73 -15.43 15.66
N ASN A 61 -18.53 -14.52 16.61
CA ASN A 61 -18.68 -14.81 18.04
C ASN A 61 -20.09 -14.55 18.56
N PHE A 62 -20.84 -13.65 17.92
CA PHE A 62 -22.13 -13.17 18.42
C PHE A 62 -23.25 -13.20 17.37
N SER A 63 -22.98 -13.62 16.14
CA SER A 63 -23.94 -13.59 15.02
C SER A 63 -24.53 -12.19 14.77
N VAL A 64 -23.76 -11.15 15.09
CA VAL A 64 -24.11 -9.75 14.85
C VAL A 64 -23.35 -9.27 13.64
N GLU A 65 -24.07 -8.93 12.57
CA GLU A 65 -23.51 -8.30 11.38
C GLU A 65 -23.62 -6.77 11.50
N ILE A 66 -22.51 -6.06 11.27
CA ILE A 66 -22.44 -4.61 11.36
C ILE A 66 -22.19 -4.09 9.95
N ASN A 67 -23.23 -3.55 9.31
CA ASN A 67 -23.12 -2.96 7.97
C ASN A 67 -22.86 -1.45 8.06
N LEU A 68 -21.65 -1.03 7.69
CA LEU A 68 -21.20 0.36 7.76
C LEU A 68 -21.32 1.10 6.42
N LYS A 69 -21.39 0.35 5.32
CA LYS A 69 -21.43 0.89 3.95
C LYS A 69 -22.69 1.71 3.70
N ASP A 70 -23.81 1.30 4.27
CA ASP A 70 -25.10 1.98 4.14
C ASP A 70 -25.06 3.43 4.67
N ASN A 71 -24.17 3.70 5.62
CA ASN A 71 -23.99 5.04 6.22
C ASN A 71 -22.80 5.81 5.62
N GLY A 72 -22.16 5.29 4.58
CA GLY A 72 -20.99 5.91 3.95
C GLY A 72 -19.75 5.94 4.85
N ILE A 73 -19.68 5.07 5.86
CA ILE A 73 -18.53 4.93 6.75
C ILE A 73 -17.53 3.98 6.10
N LEU A 74 -16.26 4.42 6.00
CA LEU A 74 -15.18 3.58 5.49
C LEU A 74 -14.75 2.56 6.56
N GLU A 75 -14.59 1.30 6.18
CA GLU A 75 -14.21 0.20 7.06
C GLU A 75 -13.06 -0.60 6.43
N ASN A 76 -12.14 -1.09 7.26
CA ASN A 76 -11.13 -2.05 6.80
C ASN A 76 -11.79 -3.32 6.27
N GLU A 77 -11.10 -4.02 5.37
CA GLU A 77 -11.57 -5.32 4.86
C GLU A 77 -11.82 -6.28 6.03
N ASN A 78 -12.97 -6.97 6.03
CA ASN A 78 -13.40 -7.84 7.13
C ASN A 78 -13.42 -7.17 8.52
N GLN A 79 -13.44 -5.83 8.59
CA GLN A 79 -13.38 -5.07 9.83
C GLN A 79 -12.16 -5.46 10.69
N THR A 80 -11.01 -5.68 10.04
CA THR A 80 -9.73 -5.91 10.73
C THR A 80 -9.28 -4.70 11.54
N TRP A 81 -8.51 -4.97 12.59
CA TRP A 81 -7.95 -3.94 13.47
C TRP A 81 -6.98 -3.00 12.75
N ASP A 82 -6.18 -3.59 11.86
CA ASP A 82 -5.21 -2.96 11.00
C ASP A 82 -5.58 -3.20 9.53
N GLY A 83 -5.49 -2.15 8.72
CA GLY A 83 -5.86 -2.25 7.31
C GLY A 83 -5.76 -0.94 6.54
N LYS A 84 -6.26 -0.97 5.31
CA LYS A 84 -6.12 0.09 4.31
C LYS A 84 -6.64 1.46 4.76
N TYR A 85 -7.77 1.51 5.45
CA TYR A 85 -8.41 2.79 5.80
C TYR A 85 -7.96 3.33 7.14
N VAL A 86 -7.72 2.45 8.12
CA VAL A 86 -7.21 2.85 9.43
C VAL A 86 -6.34 1.75 10.04
N THR A 87 -5.20 2.16 10.59
CA THR A 87 -4.37 1.34 11.47
C THR A 87 -4.03 2.17 12.71
N VAL A 88 -4.20 1.57 13.88
CA VAL A 88 -3.80 2.17 15.15
C VAL A 88 -2.59 1.43 15.70
N PHE A 89 -1.53 2.19 15.95
CA PHE A 89 -0.36 1.69 16.65
C PHE A 89 -0.35 2.13 18.11
N TYR A 90 -0.33 1.18 19.02
CA TYR A 90 -0.06 1.43 20.42
C TYR A 90 1.44 1.64 20.67
N ASN A 91 1.79 2.19 21.84
CA ASN A 91 3.15 2.55 22.22
C ASN A 91 4.19 1.43 21.97
N ALA A 92 3.83 0.16 22.23
CA ALA A 92 4.71 -0.99 22.04
C ALA A 92 4.88 -1.42 20.56
N GLN A 93 4.06 -0.90 19.65
CA GLN A 93 4.06 -1.27 18.23
C GLN A 93 4.92 -0.33 17.36
N LEU A 94 5.17 0.91 17.81
CA LEU A 94 6.07 1.85 17.13
C LEU A 94 7.51 1.79 17.67
N GLY A 95 7.92 0.62 18.16
CA GLY A 95 9.25 0.40 18.67
C GLY A 95 9.43 0.88 20.11
N HIS A 96 10.51 1.59 20.35
CA HIS A 96 11.09 1.83 21.66
C HIS A 96 10.79 3.26 22.14
N TYR A 97 9.51 3.65 22.10
CA TYR A 97 9.10 5.01 22.49
C TYR A 97 9.34 5.26 24.00
N PRO A 98 10.09 6.29 24.39
CA PRO A 98 10.41 6.55 25.80
C PRO A 98 9.21 7.11 26.58
N TYR A 99 9.04 6.64 27.81
CA TYR A 99 8.01 7.14 28.74
C TYR A 99 8.39 6.86 30.20
N PHE A 100 7.81 7.62 31.12
CA PHE A 100 7.91 7.35 32.56
C PHE A 100 6.89 6.29 32.98
N THR A 101 7.34 5.32 33.77
CA THR A 101 6.50 4.18 34.19
C THR A 101 5.65 4.49 35.42
N ASP A 102 5.94 5.60 36.09
CA ASP A 102 5.29 6.04 37.31
C ASP A 102 5.13 7.56 37.32
N ILE A 103 4.18 8.02 38.13
CA ILE A 103 3.83 9.45 38.26
C ILE A 103 4.93 10.28 38.92
N GLU A 104 5.77 9.66 39.75
CA GLU A 104 6.90 10.30 40.44
C GLU A 104 8.10 10.53 39.47
N GLY A 105 8.08 9.91 38.29
CA GLY A 105 9.13 10.06 37.27
C GLY A 105 10.44 9.34 37.64
N THR A 106 10.39 8.40 38.57
CA THR A 106 11.57 7.71 39.09
C THR A 106 11.97 6.50 38.23
N GLY A 107 10.99 5.79 37.68
CA GLY A 107 11.15 4.74 36.70
C GLY A 107 10.96 5.26 35.28
N SER A 108 11.83 4.80 34.38
CA SER A 108 11.78 5.21 32.97
C SER A 108 12.01 4.04 32.03
N TYR A 109 11.26 4.04 30.93
CA TYR A 109 11.51 3.22 29.76
C TYR A 109 12.28 4.08 28.74
N ASN A 110 13.41 3.57 28.25
CA ASN A 110 14.29 4.23 27.28
C ASN A 110 14.68 5.68 27.65
N GLY A 111 14.95 5.91 28.94
CA GLY A 111 15.36 7.24 29.44
C GLY A 111 14.20 8.20 29.66
N GLY A 112 12.95 7.77 29.44
CA GLY A 112 11.71 8.49 29.80
C GLY A 112 11.36 9.67 28.89
N MET A 113 12.37 10.34 28.32
CA MET A 113 12.20 11.48 27.43
C MET A 113 12.98 11.30 26.11
N PRO A 114 12.47 11.80 24.97
CA PRO A 114 13.12 11.62 23.66
C PRO A 114 14.56 12.11 23.58
N GLN A 115 14.90 13.21 24.27
CA GLN A 115 16.26 13.77 24.28
C GLN A 115 17.27 12.96 25.10
N MET A 116 16.78 12.10 26.01
CA MET A 116 17.62 11.22 26.83
C MET A 116 17.96 9.92 26.11
N TYR A 117 17.35 9.70 24.94
CA TYR A 117 17.65 8.58 24.07
C TYR A 117 18.88 8.89 23.21
N LEU A 118 19.84 7.97 23.15
CA LEU A 118 21.06 8.17 22.36
C LEU A 118 20.72 8.23 20.87
N VAL A 119 21.13 9.30 20.20
CA VAL A 119 21.00 9.54 18.74
C VAL A 119 21.75 8.49 17.88
N PHE A 120 22.53 7.61 18.50
CA PHE A 120 23.32 6.58 17.82
C PHE A 120 22.60 5.23 17.67
N ASP A 121 21.43 5.05 18.32
CA ASP A 121 20.50 4.00 17.91
C ASP A 121 19.70 4.50 16.71
N PRO A 122 19.47 3.66 15.67
CA PRO A 122 18.67 4.09 14.52
C PRO A 122 17.31 4.57 15.05
N ILE A 123 16.93 5.81 14.69
CA ILE A 123 15.69 6.56 14.98
C ILE A 123 14.80 5.96 16.10
N PRO A 124 14.47 6.67 17.20
CA PRO A 124 13.63 6.14 18.31
C PRO A 124 12.25 5.60 17.88
N ILE A 125 11.85 5.87 16.64
CA ILE A 125 10.72 5.29 15.91
C ILE A 125 11.19 4.19 14.95
N GLN A 126 12.09 3.28 15.37
CA GLN A 126 12.24 2.01 14.65
C GLN A 126 10.94 1.26 14.89
N MET A 127 9.97 1.51 14.01
CA MET A 127 8.81 0.66 13.86
C MET A 127 9.31 -0.78 13.92
N ASN A 128 8.81 -1.54 14.88
CA ASN A 128 9.18 -2.94 14.98
C ASN A 128 8.91 -3.53 13.59
N ARG A 129 9.90 -4.16 12.94
CA ARG A 129 9.76 -4.53 11.51
C ARG A 129 8.43 -5.27 11.29
N GLY A 130 8.01 -6.12 12.23
CA GLY A 130 6.70 -6.78 12.17
C GLY A 130 5.49 -5.84 12.16
N SER A 131 5.50 -4.71 12.85
CA SER A 131 4.31 -3.86 13.02
C SER A 131 3.83 -3.19 11.74
N VAL A 132 4.70 -2.87 10.78
CA VAL A 132 4.29 -2.21 9.52
C VAL A 132 4.06 -3.22 8.39
N TYR A 133 4.79 -4.33 8.38
CA TYR A 133 4.63 -5.35 7.33
C TYR A 133 3.38 -6.24 7.51
N HIS A 134 2.63 -6.09 8.61
CA HIS A 134 1.39 -6.82 8.85
C HIS A 134 0.13 -6.10 8.32
N ILE A 135 0.27 -4.87 7.81
CA ILE A 135 -0.82 -4.06 7.22
C ILE A 135 -0.93 -4.31 5.71
#